data_AF-A0A1Q7HYW0-F1
#
_entry.id   AF-A0A1Q7HYW0-F1
#
_cell.length_a   1.000
_cell.length_b   1.000
_cell.length_c   1.000
_cell.angle_alpha   90.00
_cell.angle_beta   90.00
_cell.angle_gamma   90.00
#
_symmetry.space_group_name_H-M   'P 1'
#
loop_
_entity.id
_entity.type
_entity.pdbx_description
1 polymer ?
#
loop_
_entity_poly.entity_id
_entity_poly.type
_entity_poly.pdbx_seq_one_letter_code
_entity_poly.pdbx_strand_id
1 'polypeptide(L)'
;MRIVIVGNDNFLRFEDVDIAGAPDMYVYLSDRSDGKPGTYVDLGKLKATNGSFNYAIPAAVDLSAIRSVVVWCRQFTVTVTYAVLMR
;
A
#
# COMPACT_ATOMS: atom_id res chain seq x y z
N MET A 1 6.00 -5.84 2.01
CA MET A 1 5.56 -4.43 2.17
C MET A 1 5.52 -4.13 3.66
N ARG A 2 6.07 -2.99 4.10
CA ARG A 2 6.10 -2.60 5.52
C ARG A 2 6.17 -1.10 5.70
N ILE A 3 5.76 -0.58 6.86
CA ILE A 3 6.02 0.81 7.22
C ILE A 3 7.44 0.92 7.77
N VAL A 4 8.18 1.94 7.34
CA VAL A 4 9.49 2.32 7.90
C VAL A 4 9.43 3.76 8.37
N ILE A 5 10.09 4.02 9.50
CA ILE A 5 10.19 5.34 10.11
C ILE A 5 11.60 5.86 9.86
N VAL A 6 11.72 7.05 9.29
CA VAL A 6 13.00 7.73 9.04
C VAL A 6 12.92 9.12 9.64
N GLY A 7 13.57 9.33 10.78
CA GLY A 7 13.38 10.55 11.56
C GLY A 7 11.93 10.67 12.02
N ASN A 8 11.26 11.74 11.59
CA ASN A 8 9.85 12.01 11.88
C ASN A 8 8.90 11.58 10.75
N ASP A 9 9.44 11.08 9.64
CA ASP A 9 8.66 10.73 8.46
C ASP A 9 8.38 9.23 8.39
N ASN A 10 7.19 8.89 7.91
CA ASN A 10 6.75 7.52 7.69
C ASN A 10 6.76 7.21 6.20
N PHE A 11 7.25 6.03 5.83
CA PHE A 11 7.23 5.54 4.46
C PHE A 11 6.64 4.15 4.37
N LEU A 12 5.88 3.89 3.32
CA LEU A 12 5.54 2.55 2.92
C LEU A 12 6.65 2.00 2.01
N ARG A 13 7.36 0.98 2.50
CA ARG A 13 8.41 0.26 1.78
C ARG A 13 7.84 -0.96 1.06
N PHE A 14 8.03 -1.00 -0.26
CA PHE A 14 8.03 -2.21 -1.07
C PHE A 14 9.47 -2.69 -1.14
N GLU A 15 9.72 -3.93 -0.71
CA GLU A 15 11.06 -4.52 -0.58
C GLU A 15 11.08 -5.80 -1.41
N ASP A 16 11.91 -5.78 -2.46
CA ASP A 16 12.16 -6.85 -3.41
C ASP A 16 10.89 -7.57 -3.85
N VAL A 17 9.88 -6.78 -4.24
CA VAL A 17 8.59 -7.32 -4.64
C VAL A 17 8.65 -7.84 -6.08
N ASP A 18 7.79 -8.80 -6.36
CA ASP A 18 7.40 -9.23 -7.71
C ASP A 18 5.87 -9.33 -7.72
N ILE A 19 5.22 -8.32 -8.29
CA ILE A 19 3.77 -8.13 -8.29
C ILE A 19 3.26 -8.37 -9.70
N ALA A 20 2.21 -9.19 -9.83
CA ALA A 20 1.55 -9.41 -11.11
C ALA A 20 1.10 -8.07 -11.73
N GLY A 21 1.47 -7.84 -13.00
CA GLY A 21 1.07 -6.65 -13.73
C GLY A 21 -0.43 -6.65 -14.06
N ALA A 22 -1.09 -5.52 -13.83
CA ALA A 22 -2.46 -5.23 -14.24
C ALA A 22 -2.57 -3.77 -14.69
N PRO A 23 -3.59 -3.40 -15.50
CA PRO A 23 -3.81 -2.00 -15.85
C PRO A 23 -4.26 -1.19 -14.61
N ASP A 24 -3.95 0.10 -14.60
CA ASP A 24 -4.49 1.09 -13.64
C ASP A 24 -4.39 0.67 -12.15
N MET A 25 -3.20 0.24 -11.72
CA MET A 25 -2.90 -0.19 -10.34
C MET A 25 -2.56 0.98 -9.42
N TYR A 26 -3.12 0.96 -8.20
CA TYR A 26 -2.90 1.95 -7.14
C TYR A 26 -2.54 1.28 -5.82
N VAL A 27 -1.89 2.05 -4.94
CA VAL A 27 -1.49 1.60 -3.60
C VAL A 27 -2.35 2.29 -2.55
N TYR A 28 -3.06 1.48 -1.76
CA TYR A 28 -3.93 1.94 -0.69
C TYR A 28 -3.44 1.45 0.67
N LEU A 29 -3.48 2.33 1.68
CA LEU A 29 -3.42 1.93 3.09
C LEU A 29 -4.85 1.70 3.59
N SER A 30 -5.22 0.46 3.85
CA SER A 30 -6.58 0.03 4.18
C SER A 30 -6.77 -0.16 5.68
N ASP A 31 -7.98 0.16 6.17
CA ASP A 31 -8.45 -0.17 7.52
C ASP A 31 -8.85 -1.64 7.71
N ARG A 32 -8.76 -2.47 6.65
CA ARG A 32 -9.09 -3.89 6.65
C ARG A 32 -7.85 -4.76 6.55
N SER A 33 -7.96 -6.00 7.02
CA SER A 33 -6.93 -7.04 6.89
C SER A 33 -7.28 -8.14 5.87
N ASP A 34 -8.44 -8.06 5.22
CA ASP A 34 -8.95 -9.08 4.28
C ASP A 34 -8.63 -8.78 2.80
N GLY A 35 -7.69 -7.87 2.55
CA GLY A 35 -7.27 -7.48 1.21
C GLY A 35 -8.25 -6.58 0.46
N LYS A 36 -9.33 -6.12 1.10
CA LYS A 36 -10.26 -5.14 0.50
C LYS A 36 -9.84 -3.71 0.85
N PRO A 37 -10.15 -2.71 0.00
CA PRO A 37 -9.82 -1.31 0.27
C PRO A 37 -10.46 -0.74 1.55
N GLY A 38 -11.72 -1.06 1.84
CA GLY A 38 -12.41 -0.51 3.02
C GLY A 38 -12.42 1.02 3.05
N THR A 39 -12.18 1.61 4.23
CA THR A 39 -11.72 2.99 4.32
C THR A 39 -10.23 3.00 4.07
N TYR A 40 -9.76 3.86 3.17
CA TYR A 40 -8.35 3.86 2.79
C TYR A 40 -7.77 5.25 2.57
N VAL A 41 -6.44 5.30 2.68
CA VAL A 41 -5.61 6.39 2.16
C VAL A 41 -5.05 5.97 0.80
N ASP A 42 -5.27 6.79 -0.23
CA ASP A 42 -4.70 6.60 -1.56
C ASP A 42 -3.29 7.20 -1.63
N LEU A 43 -2.28 6.36 -1.87
CA LEU A 43 -0.89 6.78 -2.06
C LEU A 43 -0.52 6.98 -3.54
N GLY A 44 -1.47 6.76 -4.44
CA GLY A 44 -1.32 6.95 -5.88
C GLY A 44 -1.01 5.68 -6.67
N LYS A 45 -0.65 5.87 -7.94
CA LYS A 45 -0.35 4.78 -8.88
C LYS A 45 0.83 3.92 -8.42
N LEU A 46 0.75 2.62 -8.69
CA LEU A 46 1.86 1.70 -8.46
C LEU A 46 3.08 2.12 -9.31
N LYS A 47 4.19 2.43 -8.64
CA LYS A 47 5.44 2.90 -9.27
C LYS A 47 6.15 1.84 -10.11
N ALA A 48 6.17 0.60 -9.63
CA ALA A 48 6.81 -0.53 -10.30
C ALA A 48 6.16 -1.84 -9.85
N THR A 49 6.20 -2.86 -10.69
CA THR A 49 5.78 -4.23 -10.35
C THR A 49 6.89 -5.04 -9.70
N ASN A 50 8.14 -4.64 -9.90
CA ASN A 50 9.31 -5.37 -9.46
C ASN A 50 10.33 -4.49 -8.73
N GLY A 51 11.06 -5.10 -7.79
CA GLY A 51 12.15 -4.48 -7.05
C GLY A 51 11.72 -3.74 -5.80
N SER A 52 12.50 -2.72 -5.42
CA SER A 52 12.38 -2.04 -4.13
C SER A 52 12.08 -0.54 -4.32
N PHE A 53 11.03 -0.03 -3.67
CA PHE A 53 10.61 1.38 -3.77
C PHE A 53 9.78 1.83 -2.57
N ASN A 54 9.60 3.15 -2.42
CA ASN A 54 8.93 3.76 -1.28
C ASN A 54 7.80 4.72 -1.69
N TYR A 55 6.80 4.87 -0.82
CA TYR A 55 5.87 6.00 -0.80
C TYR A 55 6.05 6.77 0.51
N ALA A 56 6.05 8.10 0.44
CA ALA A 56 5.87 8.90 1.64
C ALA A 56 4.42 8.72 2.13
N ILE A 57 4.27 8.53 3.43
CA ILE A 57 2.96 8.53 4.07
C ILE A 57 2.75 9.93 4.65
N PRO A 58 1.68 10.66 4.27
CA PRO A 58 1.42 11.98 4.81
C PRO A 58 1.34 11.95 6.35
N ALA A 59 1.92 12.95 7.02
CA ALA A 59 1.95 13.02 8.48
C ALA A 59 0.56 13.07 9.14
N ALA A 60 -0.48 13.47 8.39
CA ALA A 60 -1.87 13.50 8.86
C ALA A 60 -2.54 12.11 8.89
N VAL A 61 -1.90 11.06 8.35
CA VAL A 61 -2.46 9.71 8.35
C VAL A 61 -2.32 9.08 9.74
N ASP A 62 -3.45 8.70 10.34
CA ASP A 62 -3.46 7.89 11.56
C ASP A 62 -3.08 6.44 11.25
N LEU A 63 -1.82 6.10 11.50
CA LEU A 63 -1.30 4.74 11.32
C LEU A 63 -1.97 3.72 12.26
N SER A 64 -2.58 4.16 13.37
CA SER A 64 -3.26 3.26 14.31
C SER A 64 -4.55 2.66 13.74
N ALA A 65 -5.12 3.28 12.70
CA ALA A 65 -6.29 2.81 11.97
C ALA A 65 -5.93 1.85 10.81
N ILE A 66 -4.69 1.87 10.33
CA ILE A 66 -4.27 1.07 9.17
C ILE A 66 -4.05 -0.39 9.57
N ARG A 67 -4.46 -1.32 8.69
CA ARG A 67 -4.36 -2.77 8.89
C ARG A 67 -3.65 -3.49 7.74
N SER A 68 -3.72 -2.97 6.52
CA SER A 68 -3.03 -3.57 5.38
C SER A 68 -2.64 -2.56 4.32
N VAL A 69 -1.76 -3.01 3.42
CA VAL A 69 -1.50 -2.38 2.13
C VAL A 69 -2.24 -3.17 1.08
N VAL A 70 -3.03 -2.50 0.23
CA VAL A 70 -3.77 -3.12 -0.88
C VAL A 70 -3.26 -2.53 -2.19
N VAL A 71 -2.83 -3.40 -3.11
CA VAL A 71 -2.58 -3.03 -4.50
C VAL A 71 -3.85 -3.30 -5.29
N TRP A 72 -4.52 -2.22 -5.71
CA TRP A 72 -5.86 -2.26 -6.28
C TRP A 72 -5.84 -1.92 -7.76
N CYS A 73 -6.46 -2.75 -8.59
CA CYS A 73 -6.74 -2.43 -9.98
C CYS A 73 -8.08 -1.69 -10.06
N ARG A 74 -8.06 -0.39 -10.35
CA ARG A 74 -9.29 0.42 -10.44
C ARG A 74 -10.15 0.02 -11.63
N GLN A 75 -9.52 -0.26 -12.78
CA GLN A 75 -10.23 -0.62 -14.00
C GLN A 75 -11.12 -1.86 -13.82
N PHE A 76 -10.65 -2.87 -13.09
CA PHE A 76 -11.39 -4.12 -12.89
C PHE A 76 -12.02 -4.24 -11.50
N THR A 77 -11.79 -3.27 -10.60
CA THR A 77 -12.33 -3.28 -9.23
C THR A 77 -11.93 -4.55 -8.46
N VAL A 78 -10.64 -4.93 -8.56
CA VAL A 78 -10.09 -6.13 -7.93
C VAL A 78 -8.80 -5.84 -7.17
N THR A 79 -8.56 -6.62 -6.11
CA THR A 79 -7.27 -6.67 -5.44
C THR A 79 -6.29 -7.51 -6.26
N VAL A 80 -5.16 -6.91 -6.62
CA VAL A 80 -4.06 -7.61 -7.29
C VAL A 80 -3.25 -8.39 -6.27
N THR A 81 -2.86 -7.72 -5.18
CA THR A 81 -2.20 -8.33 -4.02
C THR A 81 -2.39 -7.44 -2.80
N TYR A 82 -2.16 -7.98 -1.61
CA TYR A 82 -2.19 -7.22 -0.37
C TYR A 82 -1.21 -7.78 0.66
N ALA A 83 -0.85 -6.96 1.64
CA ALA A 83 -0.03 -7.37 2.77
C ALA A 83 -0.63 -6.82 4.05
N VAL A 84 -0.95 -7.72 5.00
CA VAL A 84 -1.32 -7.31 6.35
C VAL A 84 -0.10 -6.69 7.02
N LEU A 85 -0.30 -5.53 7.64
CA LEU A 85 0.72 -4.87 8.44
C LEU A 85 0.57 -5.38 9.87
N MET A 86 1.56 -6.16 10.31
CA MET A 86 1.67 -6.54 11.73
C MET A 86 1.97 -5.27 12.54
N ARG A 87 1.36 -5.18 13.72
CA ARG A 87 1.73 -4.16 14.71
C ARG A 87 3.08 -4.49 15.33
#